data_AF-A0A6L7PAC3-F1
#
_entry.id   AF-A0A6L7PAC3-F1
#
_cell.length_a   1.000
_cell.length_b   1.000
_cell.length_c   1.000
_cell.angle_alpha   90.00
_cell.angle_beta   90.00
_cell.angle_gamma   90.00
#
_symmetry.space_group_name_H-M   'P 1'
#
loop_
_entity.id
_entity.type
_entity.pdbx_description
1 polymer ?
#
loop_
_entity_poly.entity_id
_entity_poly.type
_entity_poly.pdbx_seq_one_letter_code
_entity_poly.pdbx_strand_id
1 'polypeptide(L)'
;MTTASEAHRARTSRARPSLHLRLHRPALPDRLARLAPHGYRSAMRVGLIADTHLPSLIRHLDELGPEPAEFLATVDLILHAGDISTRTVLDWCEQFAPVRAVRGNHDVFDDPRLADRQVVELEGWRIGMTHDLRPRTASPAELSSMHFDGADLDVMIAGDTHVEWLEYRDGVLLVNSGSPNLPHNKETRLGTVGLLEVERGRLHAEIVTLGETDGRPNPGTPQHIEVADGRLVGSSYNRDASAEPPRAALRG
;
A
#
# COMPACT_ATOMS: atom_id res chain seq x y z
N MET A 1 19.08 20.99 51.42
CA MET A 1 17.82 20.64 50.72
C MET A 1 17.99 21.01 49.25
N THR A 2 18.45 20.08 48.42
CA THR A 2 18.41 20.25 46.95
C THR A 2 18.47 18.87 46.27
N THR A 3 17.29 18.46 45.78
CA THR A 3 16.96 17.67 44.58
C THR A 3 17.80 16.44 44.20
N ALA A 4 17.17 15.28 44.30
CA ALA A 4 17.59 14.01 43.75
C ALA A 4 17.14 13.82 42.29
N SER A 5 18.09 13.43 41.44
CA SER A 5 18.02 12.32 40.48
C SER A 5 16.94 12.35 39.37
N GLU A 6 17.25 13.05 38.28
CA GLU A 6 16.78 12.67 36.94
C GLU A 6 17.55 11.46 36.43
N ALA A 7 16.85 10.32 36.29
CA ALA A 7 17.33 9.19 35.50
C ALA A 7 16.13 8.37 35.01
N HIS A 8 15.47 8.83 33.94
CA HIS A 8 14.56 7.98 33.17
C HIS A 8 15.15 7.68 31.79
N ARG A 9 15.54 6.42 31.66
CA ARG A 9 16.20 5.71 30.57
C ARG A 9 15.65 6.06 29.18
N ALA A 10 16.54 6.49 28.30
CA ALA A 10 16.37 6.39 26.86
C ALA A 10 16.25 4.90 26.46
N ARG A 11 15.10 4.50 25.91
CA ARG A 11 14.98 3.24 25.17
C ARG A 11 15.43 3.52 23.74
N THR A 12 16.64 3.10 23.41
CA THR A 12 17.11 3.03 22.04
C THR A 12 16.32 1.96 21.29
N SER A 13 15.41 2.38 20.40
CA SER A 13 14.82 1.53 19.38
C SER A 13 15.93 1.03 18.46
N ARG A 14 16.24 -0.26 18.50
CA ARG A 14 17.04 -0.91 17.46
C ARG A 14 16.11 -1.14 16.28
N ALA A 15 16.18 -0.28 15.27
CA ALA A 15 15.55 -0.51 13.99
C ALA A 15 16.01 -1.87 13.44
N ARG A 16 15.05 -2.76 13.19
CA ARG A 16 15.30 -4.03 12.49
C ARG A 16 15.67 -3.71 11.03
N PRO A 17 16.61 -4.46 10.42
CA PRO A 17 17.04 -4.18 9.05
C PRO A 17 15.89 -4.33 8.06
N SER A 18 15.77 -3.35 7.17
CA SER A 18 14.88 -3.35 6.01
C SER A 18 15.20 -4.55 5.12
N LEU A 19 14.26 -5.49 4.98
CA LEU A 19 14.44 -6.65 4.10
C LEU A 19 14.18 -6.22 2.66
N HIS A 20 15.25 -6.10 1.86
CA HIS A 20 15.14 -5.89 0.42
C HIS A 20 14.84 -7.21 -0.27
N LEU A 21 13.62 -7.36 -0.79
CA LEU A 21 13.21 -8.55 -1.53
C LEU A 21 12.86 -8.19 -2.96
N ARG A 22 13.58 -8.79 -3.92
CA ARG A 22 13.21 -8.76 -5.33
C ARG A 22 12.20 -9.88 -5.57
N LEU A 23 10.96 -9.52 -5.88
CA LEU A 23 9.96 -10.48 -6.31
C LEU A 23 9.83 -10.34 -7.83
N HIS A 24 10.32 -11.35 -8.55
CA HIS A 24 9.85 -11.61 -9.90
C HIS A 24 8.55 -12.40 -9.80
N ARG A 25 7.67 -12.33 -10.82
CA ARG A 25 6.46 -13.18 -10.90
C ARG A 25 6.79 -14.57 -10.34
N PRO A 26 6.13 -15.02 -9.25
CA PRO A 26 6.40 -16.34 -8.74
C PRO A 26 6.13 -17.33 -9.87
N ALA A 27 7.07 -18.23 -10.13
CA ALA A 27 6.84 -19.31 -11.08
C ALA A 27 5.62 -20.10 -10.56
N LEU A 28 4.52 -20.08 -11.33
CA LEU A 28 3.34 -20.87 -11.00
C LEU A 28 3.77 -22.35 -10.92
N PRO A 29 3.45 -23.08 -9.83
CA PRO A 29 3.56 -24.52 -9.85
C PRO A 29 2.83 -25.08 -11.06
N ASP A 30 3.40 -26.04 -11.78
CA ASP A 30 2.87 -26.61 -13.04
C ASP A 30 1.39 -27.06 -12.98
N ARG A 31 0.87 -27.28 -11.77
CA ARG A 31 -0.54 -27.65 -11.55
C ARG A 31 -1.50 -26.45 -11.59
N LEU A 32 -1.03 -25.25 -11.26
CA LEU A 32 -1.80 -23.99 -11.25
C LEU A 32 -1.68 -23.22 -12.58
N ALA A 33 -0.59 -23.39 -13.34
CA ALA A 33 -0.45 -22.84 -14.69
C ALA A 33 -1.57 -23.31 -15.66
N ARG A 34 -2.15 -24.49 -15.39
CA ARG A 34 -3.26 -25.08 -16.16
C ARG A 34 -4.66 -24.66 -15.70
N LEU A 35 -4.74 -23.95 -14.58
CA LEU A 35 -6.00 -23.50 -13.96
C LEU A 35 -6.12 -21.97 -13.89
N ALA A 36 -5.12 -21.22 -14.36
CA ALA A 36 -5.18 -19.76 -14.39
C ALA A 36 -6.33 -19.31 -15.31
N PRO A 37 -7.42 -18.73 -14.77
CA PRO A 37 -8.56 -18.27 -15.57
C PRO A 37 -8.19 -17.03 -16.43
N HIS A 38 -7.03 -16.45 -16.15
CA HIS A 38 -6.57 -15.20 -16.73
C HIS A 38 -5.38 -15.49 -17.64
N GLY A 39 -5.68 -15.69 -18.93
CA GLY A 39 -4.68 -15.81 -19.98
C GLY A 39 -3.61 -14.73 -19.84
N TYR A 40 -2.35 -15.13 -20.06
CA TYR A 40 -1.12 -14.35 -20.02
C TYR A 40 -1.30 -12.81 -20.00
N ARG A 41 -1.59 -12.24 -18.82
CA ARG A 41 -1.56 -10.79 -18.60
C ARG A 41 -0.08 -10.36 -18.57
N SER A 42 0.27 -9.30 -19.31
CA SER A 42 1.63 -8.77 -19.40
C SER A 42 2.07 -8.06 -18.12
N ALA A 43 1.12 -7.42 -17.42
CA ALA A 43 1.34 -6.69 -16.17
C ALA A 43 1.00 -7.55 -14.94
N MET A 44 1.79 -7.39 -13.88
CA MET A 44 1.55 -7.97 -12.56
C MET A 44 0.53 -7.11 -11.81
N ARG A 45 -0.51 -7.72 -11.23
CA ARG A 45 -1.55 -7.01 -10.47
C ARG A 45 -1.26 -7.14 -8.98
N VAL A 46 -1.20 -6.02 -8.27
CA VAL A 46 -0.91 -5.96 -6.84
C VAL A 46 -2.09 -5.32 -6.13
N GLY A 47 -2.72 -6.06 -5.21
CA GLY A 47 -3.77 -5.53 -4.36
C GLY A 47 -3.18 -4.81 -3.16
N LEU A 48 -3.65 -3.59 -2.90
CA LEU A 48 -3.29 -2.80 -1.73
C LEU A 48 -4.48 -2.76 -0.77
N ILE A 49 -4.22 -3.15 0.47
CA ILE A 49 -5.20 -3.04 1.56
C ILE A 49 -4.51 -2.43 2.78
N ALA A 50 -5.26 -1.79 3.66
CA ALA A 50 -4.76 -1.25 4.92
C ALA A 50 -5.90 -1.22 5.94
N ASP A 51 -5.55 -1.00 7.21
CA ASP A 51 -6.50 -0.60 8.23
C ASP A 51 -7.72 -1.53 8.32
N THR A 52 -7.48 -2.85 8.32
CA THR A 52 -8.55 -3.85 8.31
C THR A 52 -9.14 -4.10 9.71
N HIS A 53 -8.32 -3.96 10.75
CA HIS A 53 -8.74 -4.06 12.16
C HIS A 53 -9.51 -5.35 12.51
N LEU A 54 -9.10 -6.49 11.94
CA LEU A 54 -9.77 -7.78 12.14
C LEU A 54 -9.07 -8.72 13.16
N PRO A 55 -9.80 -9.35 14.09
CA PRO A 55 -11.25 -9.53 14.09
C PRO A 55 -12.02 -8.50 14.95
N SER A 56 -11.40 -7.37 15.30
CA SER A 56 -11.95 -6.41 16.27
C SER A 56 -13.27 -5.77 15.82
N LEU A 57 -13.51 -5.69 14.51
CA LEU A 57 -14.72 -5.10 13.90
C LEU A 57 -15.70 -6.17 13.36
N ILE A 58 -15.16 -7.11 12.59
CA ILE A 58 -15.81 -8.32 12.03
C ILE A 58 -14.75 -9.43 12.05
N ARG A 59 -15.09 -10.72 11.91
CA ARG A 59 -14.07 -11.79 11.97
C ARG A 59 -13.29 -11.91 10.65
N HIS A 60 -13.97 -11.72 9.52
CA HIS A 60 -13.40 -11.81 8.17
C HIS A 60 -13.97 -10.72 7.25
N LEU A 61 -13.22 -10.31 6.22
CA LEU A 61 -13.66 -9.23 5.30
C LEU A 61 -14.91 -9.61 4.49
N ASP A 62 -15.08 -10.90 4.19
CA ASP A 62 -16.23 -11.43 3.44
C ASP A 62 -17.57 -11.34 4.20
N GLU A 63 -17.55 -11.01 5.49
CA GLU A 63 -18.78 -10.71 6.25
C GLU A 63 -19.49 -9.45 5.76
N LEU A 64 -18.81 -8.56 5.03
CA LEU A 64 -19.43 -7.37 4.43
C LEU A 64 -20.00 -7.61 3.04
N GLY A 65 -19.69 -8.76 2.42
CA GLY A 65 -20.08 -9.10 1.06
C GLY A 65 -18.95 -9.83 0.32
N PRO A 66 -19.21 -10.37 -0.89
CA PRO A 66 -18.21 -11.10 -1.67
C PRO A 66 -17.11 -10.21 -2.25
N GLU A 67 -17.32 -8.89 -2.32
CA GLU A 67 -16.49 -7.94 -3.07
C GLU A 67 -15.02 -7.90 -2.65
N PRO A 68 -14.65 -7.93 -1.34
CA PRO A 68 -13.24 -8.00 -0.95
C PRO A 68 -12.56 -9.28 -1.45
N ALA A 69 -13.23 -10.43 -1.33
CA ALA A 69 -12.69 -11.72 -1.77
C ALA A 69 -12.59 -11.78 -3.30
N GLU A 70 -13.62 -11.30 -4.01
CA GLU A 70 -13.62 -11.20 -5.47
C GLU A 70 -12.48 -10.31 -5.97
N PHE A 71 -12.24 -9.15 -5.35
CA PHE A 71 -11.13 -8.28 -5.69
C PHE A 71 -9.77 -8.98 -5.50
N LEU A 72 -9.52 -9.56 -4.31
CA LEU A 72 -8.25 -10.21 -3.98
C LEU A 72 -7.99 -11.45 -4.84
N ALA A 73 -9.03 -12.15 -5.31
CA ALA A 73 -8.90 -13.26 -6.26
C ALA A 73 -8.37 -12.82 -7.63
N THR A 74 -8.34 -11.52 -7.95
CA THR A 74 -7.87 -11.00 -9.23
C THR A 74 -6.41 -10.53 -9.24
N VAL A 75 -5.71 -10.55 -8.10
CA VAL A 75 -4.35 -10.02 -7.95
C VAL A 75 -3.30 -11.14 -7.82
N ASP A 76 -2.06 -10.83 -8.20
CA ASP A 76 -0.92 -11.75 -8.12
C ASP A 76 -0.14 -11.62 -6.79
N LEU A 77 -0.31 -10.50 -6.08
CA LEU A 77 0.35 -10.17 -4.81
C LEU A 77 -0.54 -9.23 -3.99
N ILE A 78 -0.53 -9.38 -2.67
CA ILE A 78 -1.22 -8.48 -1.73
C ILE A 78 -0.18 -7.75 -0.88
N LEU A 79 -0.29 -6.43 -0.82
CA LEU A 79 0.48 -5.56 0.07
C LEU A 79 -0.47 -4.97 1.12
N HIS A 80 -0.24 -5.30 2.39
CA HIS A 80 -1.06 -4.81 3.51
C HIS A 80 -0.31 -3.72 4.29
N ALA A 81 -0.81 -2.49 4.28
CA ALA A 81 -0.16 -1.32 4.88
C ALA A 81 -0.43 -1.16 6.40
N GLY A 82 -0.52 -2.27 7.13
CA GLY A 82 -0.69 -2.28 8.59
C GLY A 82 -2.12 -2.14 9.10
N ASP A 83 -2.24 -2.23 10.43
CA ASP A 83 -3.48 -2.35 11.21
C ASP A 83 -4.31 -3.55 10.75
N ILE A 84 -3.64 -4.70 10.74
CA ILE A 84 -4.16 -6.02 10.36
C ILE A 84 -5.00 -6.63 11.50
N SER A 85 -4.55 -6.41 12.74
CA SER A 85 -5.01 -6.91 14.03
C SER A 85 -4.67 -8.37 14.37
N THR A 86 -4.68 -9.33 13.44
CA THR A 86 -4.27 -10.72 13.75
C THR A 86 -3.65 -11.46 12.57
N ARG A 87 -2.78 -12.44 12.86
CA ARG A 87 -2.19 -13.34 11.84
C ARG A 87 -3.23 -14.03 10.96
N THR A 88 -4.42 -14.35 11.49
CA THR A 88 -5.47 -15.05 10.74
C THR A 88 -5.95 -14.28 9.52
N VAL A 89 -5.83 -12.97 9.52
CA VAL A 89 -6.15 -12.11 8.36
C VAL A 89 -5.14 -12.32 7.23
N LEU A 90 -3.86 -12.44 7.58
CA LEU A 90 -2.81 -12.76 6.61
C LEU A 90 -3.01 -14.16 6.03
N ASP A 91 -3.39 -15.13 6.87
CA ASP A 91 -3.72 -16.48 6.44
C ASP A 91 -4.97 -16.49 5.52
N TRP A 92 -5.95 -15.63 5.77
CA TRP A 92 -7.10 -15.43 4.88
C TRP A 92 -6.69 -14.80 3.54
N CYS A 93 -5.84 -13.77 3.55
CA CYS A 93 -5.32 -13.16 2.33
C CYS A 93 -4.54 -14.16 1.45
N GLU A 94 -3.73 -15.03 2.06
CA GLU A 94 -2.94 -16.05 1.33
C GLU A 94 -3.78 -17.12 0.63
N GLN A 95 -5.08 -17.19 0.89
CA GLN A 95 -5.98 -18.03 0.09
C GLN A 95 -6.15 -17.51 -1.34
N PHE A 96 -5.92 -16.20 -1.56
CA PHE A 96 -6.08 -15.54 -2.85
C PHE A 96 -4.74 -15.31 -3.56
N ALA A 97 -3.77 -14.72 -2.85
CA ALA A 97 -2.44 -14.42 -3.38
C ALA A 97 -1.41 -14.27 -2.25
N PRO A 98 -0.10 -14.43 -2.52
CA PRO A 98 0.95 -14.17 -1.54
C PRO A 98 0.78 -12.79 -0.88
N VAL A 99 1.01 -12.70 0.44
CA VAL A 99 0.85 -11.45 1.18
C VAL A 99 2.16 -10.97 1.80
N ARG A 100 2.37 -9.66 1.73
CA ARG A 100 3.42 -8.94 2.44
C ARG A 100 2.80 -7.79 3.21
N ALA A 101 3.22 -7.61 4.45
CA ALA A 101 2.57 -6.67 5.34
C ALA A 101 3.57 -5.84 6.13
N VAL A 102 3.15 -4.64 6.51
CA VAL A 102 3.85 -3.81 7.48
C VAL A 102 3.07 -3.68 8.78
N ARG A 103 3.77 -3.41 9.87
CA ARG A 103 3.19 -3.33 11.21
C ARG A 103 2.46 -2.01 11.41
N GLY A 104 1.17 -2.08 11.70
CA GLY A 104 0.40 -0.95 12.20
C GLY A 104 0.43 -0.79 13.71
N ASN A 105 -0.28 0.21 14.21
CA ASN A 105 -0.34 0.57 15.61
C ASN A 105 -0.83 -0.59 16.50
N HIS A 106 -1.75 -1.40 15.97
CA HIS A 106 -2.43 -2.47 16.73
C HIS A 106 -1.85 -3.87 16.47
N ASP A 107 -0.85 -3.99 15.61
CA ASP A 107 -0.28 -5.27 15.19
C ASP A 107 0.80 -5.74 16.16
N VAL A 108 0.40 -6.30 17.31
CA VAL A 108 1.31 -6.75 18.38
C VAL A 108 1.78 -8.21 18.25
N PHE A 109 1.65 -8.80 17.06
CA PHE A 109 2.04 -10.19 16.77
C PHE A 109 3.29 -10.27 15.88
N ASP A 110 3.99 -11.41 15.90
CA ASP A 110 5.13 -11.66 15.01
C ASP A 110 4.73 -12.63 13.89
N ASP A 111 5.19 -12.33 12.67
CA ASP A 111 4.90 -13.11 11.47
C ASP A 111 6.03 -12.90 10.44
N PRO A 112 6.50 -13.93 9.73
CA PRO A 112 7.51 -13.75 8.66
C PRO A 112 7.03 -12.87 7.48
N ARG A 113 5.72 -12.67 7.32
CA ARG A 113 5.13 -11.79 6.30
C ARG A 113 5.07 -10.33 6.76
N LEU A 114 5.22 -10.09 8.07
CA LEU A 114 5.08 -8.80 8.73
C LEU A 114 6.45 -8.19 9.09
N ALA A 115 6.69 -6.96 8.66
CA ALA A 115 7.87 -6.18 9.07
C ALA A 115 7.45 -4.79 9.54
N ASP A 116 8.33 -4.02 10.18
CA ASP A 116 7.99 -2.64 10.58
C ASP A 116 7.87 -1.72 9.34
N ARG A 117 8.67 -2.01 8.30
CA ARG A 117 8.68 -1.36 6.98
C ARG A 117 9.19 -2.35 5.95
N GLN A 118 8.79 -2.20 4.69
CA GLN A 118 9.25 -3.05 3.60
C GLN A 118 9.65 -2.24 2.37
N VAL A 119 10.65 -2.75 1.65
CA VAL A 119 10.99 -2.28 0.31
C VAL A 119 11.04 -3.49 -0.61
N VAL A 120 10.17 -3.50 -1.61
CA VAL A 120 10.08 -4.56 -2.61
C VAL A 120 10.37 -4.00 -3.99
N GLU A 121 10.94 -4.82 -4.87
CA GLU A 121 11.16 -4.47 -6.27
C GLU A 121 10.28 -5.36 -7.14
N LEU A 122 9.35 -4.74 -7.89
CA LEU A 122 8.38 -5.41 -8.76
C LEU A 122 8.53 -4.88 -10.19
N GLU A 123 8.85 -5.73 -11.15
CA GLU A 123 9.01 -5.36 -12.57
C GLU A 123 9.88 -4.10 -12.81
N GLY A 124 10.90 -3.89 -11.97
CA GLY A 124 11.82 -2.74 -12.06
C GLY A 124 11.42 -1.51 -11.25
N TRP A 125 10.23 -1.50 -10.64
CA TRP A 125 9.75 -0.45 -9.75
C TRP A 125 10.09 -0.76 -8.30
N ARG A 126 10.64 0.20 -7.57
CA ARG A 126 10.99 0.12 -6.15
C ARG A 126 9.85 0.69 -5.31
N ILE A 127 9.24 -0.17 -4.52
CA ILE A 127 8.03 0.13 -3.75
C ILE A 127 8.38 0.06 -2.26
N GLY A 128 8.28 1.19 -1.57
CA GLY A 128 8.35 1.27 -0.12
C GLY A 128 6.96 1.18 0.51
N MET A 129 6.83 0.46 1.61
CA MET A 129 5.59 0.36 2.37
C MET A 129 5.89 0.57 3.86
N THR A 130 5.06 1.40 4.50
CA THR A 130 5.05 1.66 5.95
C THR A 130 3.59 1.89 6.37
N HIS A 131 3.25 1.76 7.64
CA HIS A 131 1.88 2.03 8.08
C HIS A 131 1.60 3.54 8.10
N ASP A 132 2.50 4.31 8.72
CA ASP A 132 2.38 5.76 8.84
C ASP A 132 3.42 6.45 7.94
N LEU A 133 2.93 7.27 7.00
CA LEU A 133 3.74 8.08 6.09
C LEU A 133 3.51 9.58 6.30
N ARG A 134 3.79 10.05 7.52
CA ARG A 134 3.69 11.47 7.91
C ARG A 134 5.05 12.18 7.98
N PRO A 135 5.06 13.52 7.87
CA PRO A 135 3.92 14.40 7.54
C PRO A 135 3.66 14.45 6.03
N ARG A 136 2.39 14.57 5.61
CA ARG A 136 2.02 14.63 4.17
C ARG A 136 2.61 15.81 3.40
N THR A 137 3.02 16.87 4.10
CA THR A 137 3.64 18.07 3.54
C THR A 137 5.12 17.87 3.16
N ALA A 138 5.77 16.82 3.67
CA ALA A 138 7.16 16.53 3.33
C ALA A 138 7.29 16.06 1.87
N SER A 139 8.38 16.43 1.21
CA SER A 139 8.73 15.89 -0.11
C SER A 139 8.93 14.37 -0.06
N PRO A 140 8.78 13.63 -1.17
CA PRO A 140 9.08 12.21 -1.21
C PRO A 140 10.51 11.88 -0.73
N ALA A 141 11.50 12.71 -1.05
CA ALA A 141 12.87 12.52 -0.57
C ALA A 141 13.00 12.60 0.97
N GLU A 142 12.29 13.53 1.60
CA GLU A 142 12.22 13.64 3.06
C GLU A 142 11.48 12.44 3.67
N LEU A 143 10.34 12.05 3.09
CA LEU A 143 9.58 10.87 3.52
C LEU A 143 10.44 9.60 3.44
N SER A 144 11.19 9.43 2.34
CA SER A 144 12.14 8.33 2.19
C SER A 144 13.23 8.35 3.26
N SER A 145 13.79 9.53 3.54
CA SER A 145 14.82 9.67 4.58
C SER A 145 14.30 9.31 5.97
N MET A 146 13.05 9.67 6.28
CA MET A 146 12.44 9.38 7.59
C MET A 146 12.02 7.91 7.74
N HIS A 147 11.44 7.32 6.69
CA HIS A 147 10.75 6.03 6.81
C HIS A 147 11.48 4.87 6.14
N PHE A 148 12.34 5.14 5.16
CA PHE A 148 12.97 4.13 4.29
C PHE A 148 14.49 4.26 4.22
N ASP A 149 15.12 4.89 5.22
CA ASP A 149 16.57 5.08 5.32
C ASP A 149 17.17 5.79 4.08
N GLY A 150 16.39 6.64 3.41
CA GLY A 150 16.80 7.39 2.21
C GLY A 150 16.82 6.54 0.93
N ALA A 151 16.12 5.41 0.90
CA ALA A 151 16.00 4.60 -0.31
C ALA A 151 15.37 5.39 -1.48
N ASP A 152 15.95 5.26 -2.67
CA ASP A 152 15.33 5.75 -3.89
C ASP A 152 14.12 4.87 -4.24
N LEU A 153 12.91 5.43 -4.23
CA LEU A 153 11.65 4.72 -4.32
C LEU A 153 10.76 5.37 -5.37
N ASP A 154 10.14 4.55 -6.21
CA ASP A 154 9.18 5.01 -7.22
C ASP A 154 7.75 5.04 -6.67
N VAL A 155 7.46 4.21 -5.66
CA VAL A 155 6.15 4.13 -5.00
C VAL A 155 6.31 4.09 -3.48
N MET A 156 5.48 4.84 -2.75
CA MET A 156 5.36 4.74 -1.29
C MET A 156 3.91 4.45 -0.90
N ILE A 157 3.71 3.36 -0.19
CA ILE A 157 2.40 2.86 0.25
C ILE A 157 2.25 3.11 1.75
N ALA A 158 1.08 3.61 2.16
CA ALA A 158 0.71 3.92 3.54
C ALA A 158 -0.71 3.46 3.90
N GLY A 159 -1.00 3.42 5.21
CA GLY A 159 -2.32 3.24 5.82
C GLY A 159 -2.56 4.31 6.90
N ASP A 160 -2.95 3.90 8.11
CA ASP A 160 -3.12 4.69 9.35
C ASP A 160 -4.31 5.65 9.34
N THR A 161 -4.57 6.37 8.24
CA THR A 161 -5.62 7.39 8.21
C THR A 161 -6.99 6.85 7.86
N HIS A 162 -7.09 5.63 7.31
CA HIS A 162 -8.29 5.06 6.69
C HIS A 162 -8.91 5.90 5.55
N VAL A 163 -8.22 6.96 5.09
CA VAL A 163 -8.68 7.86 4.04
C VAL A 163 -7.83 7.62 2.82
N GLU A 164 -8.49 7.17 1.75
CA GLU A 164 -7.88 6.91 0.46
C GLU A 164 -7.28 8.18 -0.15
N TRP A 165 -6.07 8.05 -0.69
CA TRP A 165 -5.45 9.10 -1.50
C TRP A 165 -4.39 8.51 -2.42
N LEU A 166 -4.30 9.11 -3.61
CA LEU A 166 -3.35 8.74 -4.64
C LEU A 166 -2.72 10.02 -5.19
N GLU A 167 -1.40 10.13 -5.19
CA GLU A 167 -0.72 11.35 -5.59
C GLU A 167 0.57 11.01 -6.33
N TYR A 168 0.90 11.74 -7.40
CA TYR A 168 2.21 11.67 -8.04
C TYR A 168 2.96 12.97 -7.81
N ARG A 169 4.04 12.91 -7.05
CA ARG A 169 4.81 14.08 -6.62
C ARG A 169 6.29 13.81 -6.76
N ASP A 170 7.02 14.75 -7.35
CA ASP A 170 8.48 14.70 -7.55
C ASP A 170 9.00 13.37 -8.13
N GLY A 171 8.24 12.76 -9.04
CA GLY A 171 8.59 11.49 -9.68
C GLY A 171 8.21 10.23 -8.88
N VAL A 172 7.54 10.37 -7.74
CA VAL A 172 7.16 9.26 -6.86
C VAL A 172 5.64 9.18 -6.74
N LEU A 173 5.10 7.97 -6.90
CA LEU A 173 3.72 7.67 -6.60
C LEU A 173 3.54 7.45 -5.09
N LEU A 174 2.62 8.17 -4.48
CA LEU A 174 2.27 8.04 -3.08
C LEU A 174 0.82 7.53 -3.00
N VAL A 175 0.58 6.51 -2.19
CA VAL A 175 -0.74 5.87 -2.11
C VAL A 175 -1.10 5.46 -0.69
N ASN A 176 -2.35 5.71 -0.32
CA ASN A 176 -3.05 5.01 0.75
C ASN A 176 -4.36 4.48 0.18
N SER A 177 -4.60 3.18 0.31
CA SER A 177 -5.80 2.52 -0.20
C SER A 177 -7.08 2.89 0.53
N GLY A 178 -6.98 3.54 1.68
CA GLY A 178 -8.06 3.60 2.68
C GLY A 178 -8.24 2.25 3.36
N SER A 179 -9.42 2.06 3.95
CA SER A 179 -9.82 0.82 4.62
C SER A 179 -10.93 0.11 3.84
N PRO A 180 -10.83 -1.21 3.61
CA PRO A 180 -11.85 -1.96 2.88
C PRO A 180 -13.13 -2.17 3.69
N ASN A 181 -13.07 -2.07 5.02
CA ASN A 181 -14.18 -2.38 5.92
C ASN A 181 -14.44 -1.31 6.99
N LEU A 182 -13.59 -0.30 7.12
CA LEU A 182 -13.75 0.81 8.06
C LEU A 182 -13.34 2.14 7.38
N PRO A 183 -13.96 2.51 6.25
CA PRO A 183 -13.54 3.68 5.50
C PRO A 183 -13.68 4.97 6.32
N HIS A 184 -12.67 5.83 6.20
CA HIS A 184 -12.52 7.11 6.89
C HIS A 184 -12.52 7.01 8.43
N ASN A 185 -12.30 5.81 8.97
CA ASN A 185 -12.32 5.51 10.41
C ASN A 185 -13.65 5.92 11.09
N LYS A 186 -14.78 5.63 10.44
CA LYS A 186 -16.12 6.03 10.93
C LYS A 186 -17.00 4.86 11.31
N GLU A 187 -17.36 4.03 10.33
CA GLU A 187 -18.36 2.97 10.47
C GLU A 187 -17.95 1.75 9.66
N THR A 188 -18.21 0.57 10.21
CA THR A 188 -17.96 -0.71 9.55
C THR A 188 -18.91 -0.92 8.36
N ARG A 189 -18.38 -0.83 7.14
CA ARG A 189 -19.05 -1.03 5.84
C ARG A 189 -18.02 -1.15 4.71
N LEU A 190 -18.45 -1.56 3.52
CA LEU A 190 -17.60 -1.63 2.34
C LEU A 190 -16.97 -0.27 2.04
N GLY A 191 -15.64 -0.29 1.91
CA GLY A 191 -14.80 0.86 1.67
C GLY A 191 -13.96 0.69 0.41
N THR A 192 -12.69 1.05 0.50
CA THR A 192 -11.78 1.12 -0.65
C THR A 192 -10.59 0.18 -0.52
N VAL A 193 -10.07 -0.21 -1.68
CA VAL A 193 -8.81 -0.92 -1.86
C VAL A 193 -7.99 -0.22 -2.92
N GLY A 194 -6.68 -0.48 -2.98
CA GLY A 194 -5.84 -0.02 -4.08
C GLY A 194 -5.50 -1.16 -5.03
N LEU A 195 -5.31 -0.84 -6.31
CA LEU A 195 -4.77 -1.74 -7.32
C LEU A 195 -3.54 -1.08 -7.94
N LEU A 196 -2.43 -1.82 -8.03
CA LEU A 196 -1.32 -1.48 -8.90
C LEU A 196 -1.23 -2.50 -10.02
N GLU A 197 -1.22 -2.05 -11.26
CA GLU A 197 -0.82 -2.88 -12.40
C GLU A 197 0.59 -2.45 -12.82
N VAL A 198 1.54 -3.35 -12.62
CA VAL A 198 2.97 -3.08 -12.71
C VAL A 198 3.55 -3.85 -13.88
N GLU A 199 4.16 -3.12 -14.82
CA GLU A 199 4.98 -3.68 -15.90
C GLU A 199 6.26 -2.86 -16.04
N ARG A 200 7.28 -3.42 -16.71
CA ARG A 200 8.52 -2.67 -16.94
C ARG A 200 8.22 -1.37 -17.70
N GLY A 201 8.54 -0.23 -17.08
CA GLY A 201 8.35 1.09 -17.68
C GLY A 201 6.90 1.60 -17.66
N ARG A 202 5.90 0.85 -17.17
CA ARG A 202 4.56 1.40 -16.90
C ARG A 202 3.99 0.95 -15.57
N LEU A 203 3.28 1.87 -14.94
CA LEU A 203 2.59 1.66 -13.69
C LEU A 203 1.20 2.31 -13.78
N HIS A 204 0.17 1.52 -13.61
CA HIS A 204 -1.18 2.01 -13.37
C HIS A 204 -1.50 1.82 -11.89
N ALA A 205 -2.05 2.84 -11.26
CA ALA A 205 -2.49 2.81 -9.88
C ALA A 205 -3.93 3.29 -9.79
N GLU A 206 -4.75 2.59 -9.01
CA GLU A 206 -6.17 2.88 -8.86
C GLU A 206 -6.60 2.73 -7.40
N ILE A 207 -7.49 3.61 -6.95
CA ILE A 207 -8.32 3.43 -5.76
C ILE A 207 -9.68 2.91 -6.22
N VAL A 208 -10.01 1.68 -5.81
CA VAL A 208 -11.23 0.96 -6.18
C VAL A 208 -12.21 0.97 -5.02
N THR A 209 -13.48 1.26 -5.29
CA THR A 209 -14.58 1.13 -4.31
C THR A 209 -15.17 -0.28 -4.38
N LEU A 210 -15.24 -0.99 -3.24
CA LEU A 210 -15.70 -2.38 -3.15
C LEU A 210 -17.24 -2.53 -3.20
N GLY A 211 -17.95 -1.72 -3.99
CA GLY A 211 -19.42 -1.71 -3.98
C GLY A 211 -20.00 -1.02 -2.75
N GLU A 212 -21.25 -1.32 -2.39
CA GLU A 212 -21.98 -0.66 -1.30
C GLU A 212 -22.52 -1.69 -0.30
N THR A 213 -22.56 -1.35 0.98
CA THR A 213 -23.25 -2.18 1.98
C THR A 213 -24.72 -1.81 2.02
N ASP A 214 -25.62 -2.77 2.29
CA ASP A 214 -27.07 -2.55 2.31
C ASP A 214 -27.48 -1.26 3.06
N GLY A 215 -28.07 -0.32 2.31
CA GLY A 215 -28.53 0.98 2.80
C GLY A 215 -27.44 1.98 3.17
N ARG A 216 -26.16 1.67 2.89
CA ARG A 216 -24.97 2.44 3.27
C ARG A 216 -24.00 2.55 2.08
N PRO A 217 -24.10 3.63 1.28
CA PRO A 217 -23.23 3.86 0.14
C PRO A 217 -21.75 3.90 0.51
N ASN A 218 -20.87 3.51 -0.43
CA ASN A 218 -19.43 3.60 -0.25
C ASN A 218 -18.99 5.06 -0.16
N PRO A 219 -18.29 5.49 0.89
CA PRO A 219 -17.83 6.88 1.00
C PRO A 219 -16.54 7.15 0.21
N GLY A 220 -15.92 6.12 -0.36
CA GLY A 220 -14.64 6.22 -1.05
C GLY A 220 -14.72 7.04 -2.34
N THR A 221 -13.62 7.71 -2.66
CA THR A 221 -13.46 8.46 -3.90
C THR A 221 -12.52 7.70 -4.86
N PRO A 222 -13.04 7.12 -5.96
CA PRO A 222 -12.20 6.41 -6.91
C PRO A 222 -11.22 7.37 -7.59
N GLN A 223 -9.98 6.92 -7.76
CA GLN A 223 -8.87 7.71 -8.30
C GLN A 223 -8.00 6.81 -9.17
N HIS A 224 -7.38 7.34 -10.21
CA HIS A 224 -6.35 6.61 -10.95
C HIS A 224 -5.18 7.52 -11.35
N ILE A 225 -4.01 6.90 -11.49
CA ILE A 225 -2.78 7.50 -12.00
C ILE A 225 -2.10 6.51 -12.95
N GLU A 226 -1.64 7.00 -14.09
CA GLU A 226 -0.81 6.27 -15.04
C GLU A 226 0.56 6.93 -15.15
N VAL A 227 1.60 6.13 -14.96
CA VAL A 227 3.00 6.53 -15.10
C VAL A 227 3.64 5.68 -16.19
N ALA A 228 4.35 6.32 -17.12
CA ALA A 228 5.18 5.66 -18.12
C ALA A 228 6.59 6.25 -18.10
N ASP A 229 7.60 5.39 -18.04
CA ASP A 229 9.03 5.74 -18.00
C ASP A 229 9.34 6.82 -16.95
N GLY A 230 8.75 6.70 -15.75
CA GLY A 230 8.93 7.64 -14.63
C GLY A 230 8.21 8.99 -14.81
N ARG A 231 7.25 9.09 -15.73
CA ARG A 231 6.50 10.32 -16.00
C ARG A 231 5.00 10.09 -15.91
N LEU A 232 4.29 11.02 -15.28
CA LEU A 232 2.83 11.03 -15.27
C LEU A 232 2.30 11.19 -16.70
N VAL A 233 1.46 10.25 -17.15
CA VAL A 233 0.84 10.26 -18.48
C VAL A 233 -0.68 10.29 -18.43
N GLY A 234 -1.29 9.96 -17.29
CA GLY A 234 -2.74 10.02 -17.08
C GLY A 234 -3.09 10.12 -15.61
N SER A 235 -4.20 10.80 -15.27
CA SER A 235 -4.75 10.78 -13.92
C SER A 235 -6.20 11.22 -13.86
N SER A 236 -6.91 10.80 -12.82
CA SER A 236 -8.26 11.29 -12.50
C SER A 236 -8.29 12.70 -11.91
N TYR A 237 -7.14 13.26 -11.51
CA TYR A 237 -7.05 14.63 -11.02
C TYR A 237 -6.93 15.59 -12.20
N ASN A 238 -8.04 16.21 -12.58
CA ASN A 238 -8.02 17.25 -13.59
C ASN A 238 -7.50 18.58 -13.00
N ARG A 239 -6.18 18.80 -13.06
CA ARG A 239 -5.55 20.13 -13.00
C ARG A 239 -4.30 20.15 -13.88
N ASP A 240 -4.46 20.59 -15.13
CA ASP A 240 -3.41 21.16 -15.98
C ASP A 240 -2.07 20.38 -16.03
N ALA A 241 -2.07 19.19 -16.61
CA ALA A 241 -0.88 18.40 -16.91
C ALA A 241 -0.03 18.96 -18.07
N SER A 242 0.25 20.27 -18.07
CA SER A 242 1.09 20.94 -19.08
C SER A 242 2.01 22.03 -18.52
N ALA A 243 2.36 21.98 -17.23
CA ALA A 243 3.53 22.72 -16.76
C ALA A 243 4.80 21.95 -17.18
N GLU A 244 5.41 22.34 -18.31
CA GLU A 244 6.77 21.93 -18.66
C GLU A 244 7.70 22.14 -17.45
N PRO A 245 8.65 21.23 -17.19
CA PRO A 245 9.69 21.50 -16.21
C PRO A 245 10.45 22.77 -16.64
N PRO A 246 10.81 23.69 -15.72
CA PRO A 246 11.61 24.84 -16.09
C PRO A 246 12.91 24.35 -16.72
N ARG A 247 13.08 24.65 -18.01
CA ARG A 247 14.35 24.43 -18.72
C ARG A 247 15.44 25.10 -17.90
N ALA A 248 16.35 24.30 -17.37
CA ALA A 248 17.59 24.80 -16.79
C ALA A 248 18.25 25.72 -17.82
N ALA A 249 18.29 27.02 -17.51
CA ALA A 249 19.02 27.99 -18.30
C ALA A 249 20.51 27.68 -18.12
N LEU A 250 21.04 26.85 -19.01
CA LEU A 250 22.44 26.89 -19.41
C LEU A 250 22.72 28.29 -19.97
N ARG A 251 23.55 29.04 -19.26
CA ARG A 251 24.51 30.08 -19.72
C ARG A 251 25.23 30.57 -18.44
N GLY A 252 26.55 30.51 -18.33
CA GLY A 252 27.53 30.82 -19.37
C GLY A 252 27.73 32.32 -19.38
#